data_AF-A0A6L6E472-F1
#
_entry.id   AF-A0A6L6E472-F1
#
_cell.length_a   1.000
_cell.length_b   1.000
_cell.length_c   1.000
_cell.angle_alpha   90.00
_cell.angle_beta   90.00
_cell.angle_gamma   90.00
#
_symmetry.space_group_name_H-M   'P 1'
#
loop_
_entity.id
_entity.type
_entity.pdbx_description
1 polymer ?
#
loop_
_entity_poly.entity_id
_entity_poly.type
_entity_poly.pdbx_seq_one_letter_code
_entity_poly.pdbx_strand_id
1 'polypeptide(L)'
;MKPTFWQVAGKPKWLAGLALAILVAIVFSLFGNWQLSRSIRVIEGDLPGKVATPIDQVAELGKPFLEAQADRLVSANVFVNNTVCAVVEGRQQLLEDGSTKAGYWVVFDSITSEQIHIVIAAAFYEGK
;
A
#
# COMPACT_ATOMS: atom_id res chain seq x y z
N MET A 1 53.63 -31.21 7.65
CA MET A 1 52.50 -31.07 8.60
C MET A 1 51.36 -30.36 7.89
N LYS A 2 50.11 -30.84 7.99
CA LYS A 2 48.95 -30.15 7.40
C LYS A 2 48.61 -28.93 8.27
N PRO A 3 48.36 -27.75 7.68
CA PRO A 3 48.00 -26.56 8.46
C PRO A 3 46.68 -26.79 9.19
N THR A 4 46.58 -26.29 10.42
CA THR A 4 45.34 -26.36 11.20
C THR A 4 44.31 -25.36 10.67
N PHE A 5 43.02 -25.59 10.95
CA PHE A 5 41.92 -24.73 10.50
C PHE A 5 42.17 -23.24 10.80
N TRP A 6 42.59 -22.93 12.04
CA TRP A 6 42.87 -21.56 12.49
C TRP A 6 44.06 -20.91 11.77
N GLN A 7 45.08 -21.71 11.41
CA GLN A 7 46.22 -21.24 10.60
C GLN A 7 45.83 -20.92 9.16
N VAL A 8 44.76 -21.54 8.65
CA VAL A 8 44.19 -21.21 7.34
C VAL A 8 43.25 -20.01 7.48
N ALA A 9 42.32 -20.02 8.42
CA ALA A 9 41.32 -18.96 8.61
C ALA A 9 41.95 -17.57 8.89
N GLY A 10 43.06 -17.52 9.63
CA GLY A 10 43.78 -16.29 9.92
C GLY A 10 44.63 -15.72 8.79
N LYS A 11 44.72 -16.38 7.62
CA LYS A 11 45.53 -15.85 6.52
C LYS A 11 44.89 -14.59 5.92
N PRO A 12 45.70 -13.56 5.57
CA PRO A 12 45.20 -12.28 5.04
C PRO A 12 44.24 -12.44 3.86
N LYS A 13 44.46 -13.42 2.98
CA LYS A 13 43.58 -13.69 1.84
C LYS A 13 42.15 -14.03 2.23
N TRP A 14 41.96 -14.78 3.31
CA TRP A 14 40.63 -15.22 3.76
C TRP A 14 39.94 -14.13 4.56
N LEU A 15 40.71 -13.35 5.32
CA LEU A 15 40.21 -12.17 6.00
C LEU A 15 39.73 -11.10 4.99
N ALA A 16 40.48 -10.90 3.90
CA ALA A 16 40.09 -10.01 2.82
C ALA A 16 38.82 -10.51 2.09
N GLY A 17 38.72 -11.82 1.83
CA GLY A 17 37.51 -12.43 1.27
C GLY A 17 36.29 -12.26 2.17
N LEU A 18 36.47 -12.43 3.49
CA LEU A 18 35.42 -12.20 4.48
C LEU A 18 34.99 -10.72 4.51
N ALA A 19 35.95 -9.80 4.51
CA ALA A 19 35.68 -8.36 4.49
C ALA A 19 34.90 -7.95 3.23
N LEU A 20 35.27 -8.50 2.07
CA LEU A 20 34.54 -8.28 0.82
C LEU A 20 33.10 -8.82 0.89
N ALA A 21 32.92 -10.02 1.43
CA ALA A 21 31.58 -10.61 1.59
C ALA A 21 30.69 -9.77 2.51
N ILE A 22 31.24 -9.26 3.63
CA ILE A 22 30.55 -8.34 4.54
C ILE A 22 30.17 -7.05 3.83
N LEU A 23 31.10 -6.46 3.07
CA LEU A 23 30.84 -5.23 2.32
C LEU A 23 29.69 -5.40 1.33
N VAL A 24 29.69 -6.51 0.59
CA VAL A 24 28.59 -6.84 -0.34
C VAL A 24 27.27 -6.99 0.41
N ALA A 25 27.25 -7.72 1.53
CA ALA A 25 26.05 -7.89 2.34
C ALA A 25 25.50 -6.55 2.87
N ILE A 26 26.37 -5.63 3.30
CA ILE A 26 25.97 -4.29 3.73
C ILE A 26 25.31 -3.52 2.59
N VAL A 27 25.89 -3.54 1.39
CA VAL A 27 25.33 -2.85 0.22
C VAL A 27 23.92 -3.38 -0.11
N PHE A 28 23.76 -4.70 -0.15
CA PHE A 28 22.44 -5.31 -0.38
C PHE A 28 21.43 -4.98 0.73
N SER A 29 21.86 -4.97 1.99
CA SER A 29 20.99 -4.60 3.11
C SER A 29 20.53 -3.15 3.03
N LEU A 30 21.41 -2.21 2.67
CA LEU A 30 21.07 -0.81 2.48
C LEU A 30 20.06 -0.60 1.34
N PHE A 31 20.28 -1.26 0.19
CA PHE A 31 19.32 -1.20 -0.92
C PHE A 31 17.99 -1.89 -0.61
N GLY A 32 18.03 -3.03 0.09
CA GLY A 32 16.82 -3.70 0.58
C GLY A 32 16.02 -2.80 1.50
N ASN A 33 16.68 -2.12 2.45
CA ASN A 33 16.03 -1.18 3.35
C ASN A 33 15.41 0.01 2.59
N TRP A 34 16.09 0.52 1.56
CA TRP A 34 15.55 1.56 0.69
C TRP A 34 14.27 1.09 -0.02
N GLN A 35 14.26 -0.12 -0.58
CA GLN A 35 13.07 -0.71 -1.20
C GLN A 35 11.92 -0.91 -0.20
N LEU A 36 12.22 -1.47 0.99
CA LEU A 36 11.23 -1.73 2.03
C LEU A 36 10.60 -0.43 2.55
N SER A 37 11.40 0.63 2.72
CA SER A 37 10.90 1.96 3.15
C SER A 37 9.90 2.59 2.17
N ARG A 38 9.87 2.15 0.91
CA ARG A 38 8.94 2.64 -0.12
C ARG A 38 7.77 1.71 -0.39
N SER A 39 7.92 0.42 -0.09
CA SER A 39 6.94 -0.61 -0.42
C SER A 39 6.07 -1.00 0.77
N ILE A 40 6.61 -1.00 1.99
CA ILE A 40 5.81 -1.31 3.17
C ILE A 40 5.12 -0.03 3.65
N ARG A 41 3.82 0.07 3.37
CA ARG A 41 2.93 0.98 4.09
C ARG A 41 2.62 0.33 5.45
N VAL A 42 3.58 0.36 6.38
CA VAL A 42 3.33 -0.09 7.76
C VAL A 42 2.37 0.92 8.37
N ILE A 43 1.11 0.53 8.54
CA ILE A 43 0.18 1.26 9.39
C ILE A 43 0.45 0.78 10.82
N GLU A 44 1.55 1.22 11.43
CA GLU A 44 1.79 1.05 12.87
C GLU A 44 1.04 2.17 13.59
N GLY A 45 -0.21 1.89 13.97
CA GLY A 45 -1.07 2.85 14.67
C GLY A 45 -2.55 2.49 14.52
N ASP A 46 -3.37 3.02 15.43
CA ASP A 46 -4.83 3.01 15.27
C ASP A 46 -5.13 3.66 13.91
N LEU A 47 -5.66 2.87 12.96
CA LEU A 47 -5.99 3.34 11.62
C LEU A 47 -6.68 4.71 11.73
N PRO A 48 -6.18 5.78 11.08
CA PRO A 48 -6.86 7.07 11.08
C PRO A 48 -8.16 6.94 10.27
N GLY A 49 -9.21 6.36 10.88
CA GLY A 49 -10.34 5.90 10.09
C GLY A 49 -11.49 5.22 10.82
N LYS A 50 -11.56 5.21 12.16
CA LYS A 50 -12.83 4.82 12.80
C LYS A 50 -13.85 5.95 12.84
N VAL A 51 -13.41 7.20 12.80
CA VAL A 51 -14.28 8.38 12.82
C VAL A 51 -14.29 9.02 11.44
N ALA A 52 -15.46 9.06 10.82
CA ALA A 52 -15.63 9.69 9.51
C ALA A 52 -15.36 11.20 9.61
N THR A 53 -14.43 11.69 8.79
CA THR A 53 -14.14 13.13 8.68
C THR A 53 -14.88 13.71 7.47
N PRO A 54 -15.51 14.90 7.56
CA PRO A 54 -16.08 15.56 6.39
C PRO A 54 -15.05 15.70 5.25
N ILE A 55 -15.46 15.39 4.02
CA ILE A 55 -14.54 15.32 2.87
C ILE A 55 -13.86 16.66 2.54
N ASP A 56 -14.53 17.77 2.82
CA ASP A 56 -14.06 19.15 2.66
C ASP A 56 -12.90 19.52 3.61
N GLN A 57 -12.74 18.79 4.71
CA GLN A 57 -11.58 18.94 5.61
C GLN A 57 -10.37 18.12 5.17
N VAL A 58 -10.56 17.20 4.21
CA VAL A 58 -9.52 16.27 3.76
C VAL A 58 -9.01 16.66 2.37
N ALA A 59 -9.89 17.10 1.47
CA ALA A 59 -9.56 17.42 0.10
C ALA A 59 -10.21 18.75 -0.35
N GLU A 60 -9.45 19.51 -1.13
CA GLU A 60 -9.91 20.74 -1.77
C GLU A 60 -10.14 20.52 -3.27
N LEU A 61 -11.16 21.16 -3.82
CA LEU A 61 -11.47 21.08 -5.24
C LEU A 61 -10.31 21.61 -6.10
N GLY A 62 -9.94 20.85 -7.13
CA GLY A 62 -8.89 21.24 -8.08
C GLY A 62 -7.45 21.08 -7.55
N LYS A 63 -7.27 20.61 -6.31
CA LYS A 63 -5.95 20.22 -5.79
C LYS A 63 -5.61 18.77 -6.16
N PRO A 64 -4.32 18.46 -6.36
CA PRO A 64 -3.90 17.09 -6.60
C PRO A 64 -4.15 16.21 -5.36
N PHE A 65 -4.38 14.92 -5.59
CA PHE A 65 -4.50 13.93 -4.53
C PHE A 65 -3.14 13.71 -3.83
N LEU A 66 -3.13 13.75 -2.50
CA LEU A 66 -1.96 13.59 -1.65
C LEU A 66 -2.00 12.24 -0.95
N GLU A 67 -0.84 11.64 -0.68
CA GLU A 67 -0.77 10.35 0.02
C GLU A 67 -1.42 10.38 1.42
N ALA A 68 -1.37 11.52 2.11
CA ALA A 68 -2.01 11.71 3.41
C ALA A 68 -3.55 11.69 3.37
N GLN A 69 -4.16 11.74 2.18
CA GLN A 69 -5.60 11.66 1.97
C GLN A 69 -6.07 10.21 1.73
N ALA A 70 -5.16 9.29 1.38
CA ALA A 70 -5.46 7.89 1.16
C ALA A 70 -5.83 7.17 2.46
N ASP A 71 -6.58 6.07 2.34
CA ASP A 71 -6.92 5.16 3.44
C ASP A 71 -7.65 5.83 4.64
N ARG A 72 -8.35 6.95 4.39
CA ARG A 72 -9.15 7.67 5.41
C ARG A 72 -10.64 7.46 5.23
N LEU A 73 -11.35 7.32 6.34
CA LEU A 73 -12.81 7.31 6.36
C LEU A 73 -13.34 8.74 6.26
N VAL A 74 -14.15 9.02 5.24
CA VAL A 74 -14.74 10.35 5.02
C VAL A 74 -16.27 10.30 4.96
N SER A 75 -16.91 11.44 5.21
CA SER A 75 -18.35 11.63 5.05
C SER A 75 -18.67 12.78 4.10
N ALA A 76 -19.73 12.60 3.30
CA ALA A 76 -20.27 13.61 2.40
C ALA A 76 -21.77 13.35 2.19
N ASN A 77 -22.53 14.42 1.98
CA ASN A 77 -23.92 14.33 1.53
C ASN A 77 -23.97 14.52 0.01
N VAL A 78 -24.48 13.52 -0.69
CA VAL A 78 -24.50 13.49 -2.16
C VAL A 78 -25.81 12.96 -2.70
N PHE A 79 -26.16 13.40 -3.90
CA PHE A 79 -27.17 12.80 -4.75
C PHE A 79 -26.48 11.89 -5.75
N VAL A 80 -26.76 10.58 -5.68
CA VAL A 80 -26.16 9.59 -6.56
C VAL A 80 -26.87 9.55 -7.91
N ASN A 81 -26.11 9.62 -9.00
CA ASN A 81 -26.64 9.35 -10.33
C ASN A 81 -26.67 7.84 -10.58
N ASN A 82 -27.87 7.24 -10.51
CA ASN A 82 -28.06 5.81 -10.71
C ASN A 82 -28.32 5.41 -12.18
N THR A 83 -28.29 6.37 -13.11
CA THR A 83 -28.59 6.11 -14.53
C THR A 83 -27.32 5.78 -15.33
N VAL A 84 -26.16 6.30 -14.90
CA VAL A 84 -24.88 6.08 -15.57
C VAL A 84 -23.89 5.49 -14.56
N CYS A 85 -23.47 4.26 -14.80
CA CYS A 85 -22.43 3.61 -14.01
C CYS A 85 -21.46 2.83 -14.91
N ALA A 86 -20.23 2.68 -14.43
CA ALA A 86 -19.22 1.81 -15.01
C ALA A 86 -18.98 0.64 -14.05
N VAL A 87 -18.94 -0.58 -14.59
CA VAL A 87 -18.56 -1.77 -13.82
C VAL A 87 -17.13 -2.11 -14.17
N VAL A 88 -16.24 -2.13 -13.17
CA VAL A 88 -14.84 -2.50 -13.33
C VAL A 88 -14.63 -3.86 -12.68
N GLU A 89 -14.22 -4.85 -13.49
CA GLU A 89 -13.92 -6.21 -13.04
C GLU A 89 -12.47 -6.39 -12.57
N GLY A 90 -12.18 -7.56 -11.99
CA GLY A 90 -10.81 -7.93 -11.61
C GLY A 90 -10.34 -7.41 -10.25
N ARG A 91 -11.24 -6.83 -9.44
CA ARG A 91 -10.94 -6.45 -8.06
C ARG A 91 -10.61 -7.70 -7.24
N GLN A 92 -9.49 -7.73 -6.54
CA GLN A 92 -9.14 -8.82 -5.63
C GLN A 92 -9.78 -8.57 -4.25
N GLN A 93 -10.80 -9.35 -3.87
CA GLN A 93 -11.36 -9.35 -2.52
C GLN A 93 -10.61 -10.36 -1.66
N LEU A 94 -10.03 -9.89 -0.54
CA LEU A 94 -9.50 -10.77 0.49
C LEU A 94 -10.67 -11.35 1.33
N LEU A 95 -10.75 -12.66 1.43
CA LEU A 95 -11.73 -13.37 2.25
C LEU A 95 -11.17 -13.65 3.65
N GLU A 96 -12.05 -13.99 4.59
CA GLU A 96 -11.66 -14.28 5.99
C GLU A 96 -10.70 -15.47 6.11
N ASP A 97 -10.74 -16.41 5.17
CA ASP A 97 -9.85 -17.57 5.10
C ASP A 97 -8.47 -17.26 4.49
N GLY A 98 -8.22 -15.98 4.14
CA GLY A 98 -6.97 -15.52 3.52
C GLY A 98 -6.88 -15.78 2.02
N SER A 99 -7.89 -16.41 1.41
CA SER A 99 -7.97 -16.56 -0.05
C SER A 99 -8.44 -15.27 -0.73
N THR A 100 -8.22 -15.18 -2.04
CA THR A 100 -8.71 -14.06 -2.85
C THR A 100 -9.79 -14.52 -3.81
N LYS A 101 -10.85 -13.70 -3.96
CA LYS A 101 -11.90 -13.89 -4.95
C LYS A 101 -11.97 -12.65 -5.85
N ALA A 102 -12.19 -12.88 -7.15
CA ALA A 102 -12.48 -11.79 -8.08
C ALA A 102 -13.83 -11.15 -7.71
N GLY A 103 -13.84 -9.83 -7.68
CA GLY A 103 -15.02 -9.00 -7.49
C GLY A 103 -15.01 -7.84 -8.47
N TYR A 104 -15.87 -6.88 -8.18
CA TYR A 104 -16.19 -5.77 -9.06
C TYR A 104 -16.24 -4.47 -8.28
N TRP A 105 -16.04 -3.37 -9.00
CA TRP A 105 -16.38 -2.02 -8.56
C TRP A 105 -17.55 -1.52 -9.40
N VAL A 106 -18.62 -1.05 -8.76
CA VAL A 106 -19.59 -0.18 -9.44
C VAL A 106 -19.15 1.25 -9.21
N VAL A 107 -18.77 1.94 -10.28
CA VAL A 107 -18.36 3.34 -10.26
C VAL A 107 -19.51 4.18 -10.77
N PHE A 108 -19.96 5.14 -9.98
CA PHE A 108 -21.00 6.08 -10.36
C PHE A 108 -20.64 7.49 -9.93
N ASP A 109 -21.15 8.44 -10.69
CA ASP A 109 -21.04 9.86 -10.38
C ASP A 109 -22.07 10.24 -9.30
N SER A 110 -21.72 11.23 -8.48
CA SER A 110 -22.61 11.81 -7.50
C SER A 110 -22.33 13.30 -7.35
N ILE A 111 -23.33 14.05 -6.92
CA ILE A 111 -23.24 15.51 -6.84
C ILE A 111 -23.64 16.00 -5.44
N THR A 112 -22.88 16.93 -4.88
CA THR A 112 -23.24 17.60 -3.63
C THR A 112 -24.29 18.70 -3.86
N SER A 113 -24.85 19.25 -2.79
CA SER A 113 -25.71 20.44 -2.87
C SER A 113 -25.02 21.66 -3.50
N GLU A 114 -23.68 21.71 -3.44
CA GLU A 114 -22.85 22.78 -4.00
C GLU A 114 -22.44 22.54 -5.46
N GLN A 115 -23.04 21.54 -6.13
CA GLN A 115 -22.73 21.17 -7.51
C GLN A 115 -21.29 20.64 -7.70
N ILE A 116 -20.70 20.05 -6.65
CA ILE A 116 -19.38 19.40 -6.73
C ILE A 116 -19.58 17.91 -7.01
N HIS A 117 -18.87 17.41 -8.02
CA HIS A 117 -18.87 15.99 -8.36
C HIS A 117 -17.97 15.18 -7.44
N ILE A 118 -18.51 14.07 -6.93
CA ILE A 118 -17.79 13.06 -6.16
C ILE A 118 -18.03 11.71 -6.84
N VAL A 119 -16.97 11.10 -7.33
CA VAL A 119 -17.05 9.75 -7.92
C VAL A 119 -16.99 8.72 -6.79
N ILE A 120 -17.97 7.82 -6.77
CA ILE A 120 -18.07 6.75 -5.77
C ILE A 120 -17.79 5.42 -6.46
N ALA A 121 -16.86 4.65 -5.88
CA ALA A 121 -16.59 3.27 -6.27
C ALA A 121 -17.10 2.33 -5.17
N ALA A 122 -18.25 1.69 -5.40
CA ALA A 122 -18.84 0.72 -4.49
C ALA A 122 -18.29 -0.68 -4.77
N ALA A 123 -17.67 -1.30 -3.76
CA ALA A 123 -17.13 -2.65 -3.87
C ALA A 123 -18.26 -3.68 -3.77
N PHE A 124 -18.22 -4.70 -4.63
CA PHE A 124 -19.00 -5.92 -4.39
C PHE A 124 -18.26 -7.15 -4.94
N TYR A 125 -18.66 -8.32 -4.45
CA TYR A 125 -18.26 -9.61 -4.97
C TYR A 125 -19.44 -10.57 -4.80
N GLU A 126 -19.52 -11.59 -5.64
CA GLU A 126 -20.61 -12.56 -5.55
C GLU A 126 -20.54 -13.31 -4.21
N GLY A 127 -21.60 -13.15 -3.41
CA GLY A 127 -21.79 -13.90 -2.17
C GLY A 127 -22.02 -15.40 -2.45
N LYS A 128 -21.98 -16.22 -1.41
CA LYS A 128 -22.50 -17.59 -1.49
C LYS A 128 -24.00 -17.60 -1.34
#